data_AF-A0A7S4DVA3-F1
#
_entry.id   AF-A0A7S4DVA3-F1
#
_cell.length_a   1.000
_cell.length_b   1.000
_cell.length_c   1.000
_cell.angle_alpha   90.00
_cell.angle_beta   90.00
_cell.angle_gamma   90.00
#
_symmetry.space_group_name_H-M   'P 1'
#
loop_
_entity.id
_entity.type
_entity.pdbx_description
1 polymer ?
#
loop_
_entity_poly.entity_id
_entity_poly.type
_entity_poly.pdbx_seq_one_letter_code
_entity_poly.pdbx_strand_id
1 'polypeptide(L)'
;MSATVEGSATQRKGASEKKKPMADVMNSMKRNEKMIRAMADNTPEWLKGAKPYLQKAAPILAFLAMLIDTAAPYVIHGSIWAYKKFKELPDELEWAVFGVWLCFFGGVYPVLVLTVETFLMTGWDQTSAAILELYNQFLIVQEASKKDDERDDDGDGIRDVDQRSGKENFTHKMDLFLKTADPKKIQSAAGVVFNAWFAVVAVLRVEFAKTTALGVAIGDATFKTIGRVIVPICDVCMPEKYAKWVPMVAKYMARAFGMYLAWTLQAVISAFHSGIRGGPGPIFIRFLPFFFLLDPLLSFLYISIYFRFQPSSIITSNHPKSFPNHPKSPQKHVNSSPNLIHKIIPPPSPLSPHHPRFHGGTHGLGLQGKARWQEVQRRRHLP
;
A
#
# COMPACT_ATOMS: atom_id res chain seq x y z
N MET A 1 -18.48 -20.40 -26.66
CA MET A 1 -17.73 -19.70 -27.72
C MET A 1 -16.29 -19.57 -27.25
N SER A 2 -15.60 -20.71 -27.29
CA SER A 2 -14.18 -20.83 -27.00
C SER A 2 -13.43 -20.35 -28.23
N ALA A 3 -12.82 -19.17 -28.13
CA ALA A 3 -11.78 -18.77 -29.06
C ALA A 3 -10.52 -19.54 -28.66
N THR A 4 -10.29 -20.65 -29.37
CA THR A 4 -9.01 -21.34 -29.45
C THR A 4 -7.97 -20.32 -29.89
N VAL A 5 -7.18 -19.84 -28.93
CA VAL A 5 -5.92 -19.13 -29.22
C VAL A 5 -4.96 -20.21 -29.69
N GLU A 6 -4.94 -20.44 -31.01
CA GLU A 6 -3.93 -21.28 -31.64
C GLU A 6 -2.55 -20.74 -31.29
N GLY A 7 -1.81 -21.59 -30.58
CA GLY A 7 -0.45 -21.31 -30.14
C GLY A 7 0.45 -21.10 -31.33
N SER A 8 0.86 -19.85 -31.54
CA SER A 8 2.14 -19.51 -32.15
C SER A 8 3.23 -20.22 -31.33
N ALA A 9 3.64 -21.39 -31.81
CA ALA A 9 4.80 -22.13 -31.36
C ALA A 9 6.06 -21.33 -31.73
N THR A 10 6.30 -20.25 -31.00
CA THR A 10 7.61 -19.60 -31.01
C THR A 10 8.53 -20.50 -30.18
N GLN A 11 9.09 -21.51 -30.85
CA GLN A 11 10.22 -22.28 -30.37
C GLN A 11 11.43 -21.33 -30.34
N ARG A 12 11.47 -20.40 -29.35
CA ARG A 12 12.67 -19.66 -29.02
C ARG A 12 13.67 -20.70 -28.55
N LYS A 13 14.57 -21.09 -29.45
CA LYS A 13 15.87 -21.66 -29.08
C LYS A 13 16.32 -20.89 -27.85
N GLY A 14 16.55 -21.61 -26.75
CA GLY A 14 17.18 -21.06 -25.57
C GLY A 14 18.55 -20.57 -25.97
N ALA A 15 18.61 -19.34 -26.49
CA ALA A 15 19.82 -18.57 -26.55
C ALA A 15 20.24 -18.49 -25.09
N SER A 16 21.27 -19.26 -24.73
CA SER A 16 21.94 -19.09 -23.45
C SER A 16 22.25 -17.60 -23.39
N GLU A 17 21.51 -16.89 -22.53
CA GLU A 17 21.67 -15.46 -22.34
C GLU A 17 23.11 -15.29 -21.86
N LYS A 18 24.02 -14.98 -22.79
CA LYS A 18 25.43 -14.82 -22.51
C LYS A 18 25.48 -13.80 -21.39
N LYS A 19 25.98 -14.22 -20.21
CA LYS A 19 26.20 -13.32 -19.07
C LYS A 19 26.78 -12.04 -19.64
N LYS A 20 26.01 -10.94 -19.58
CA LYS A 20 26.52 -9.65 -20.03
C LYS A 20 27.83 -9.43 -19.27
N PRO A 21 28.95 -9.18 -19.96
CA PRO A 21 30.20 -8.94 -19.28
C PRO A 21 29.98 -7.80 -18.28
N MET A 22 30.54 -7.92 -17.08
CA MET A 22 30.38 -6.93 -15.99
C MET A 22 30.67 -5.49 -16.47
N ALA A 23 31.52 -5.34 -17.49
CA ALA A 23 31.78 -4.08 -18.18
C ALA A 23 30.51 -3.41 -18.75
N ASP A 24 29.63 -4.17 -19.41
CA ASP A 24 28.39 -3.63 -19.99
C ASP A 24 27.43 -3.13 -18.91
N VAL A 25 27.36 -3.85 -17.79
CA VAL A 25 26.54 -3.48 -16.62
C VAL A 25 27.08 -2.22 -15.95
N MET A 26 28.41 -2.09 -15.82
CA MET A 26 29.02 -0.87 -15.30
C MET A 26 28.84 0.32 -16.24
N ASN A 27 28.87 0.09 -17.55
CA ASN A 27 28.63 1.13 -18.55
C ASN A 27 27.18 1.61 -18.52
N SER A 28 26.20 0.70 -18.39
CA SER A 28 24.79 1.09 -18.24
C SER A 28 24.53 1.86 -16.95
N MET A 29 25.16 1.48 -15.84
CA MET A 29 25.07 2.21 -14.56
C MET A 29 25.61 3.64 -14.70
N LYS A 30 26.81 3.82 -15.27
CA LYS A 30 27.40 5.15 -15.52
C LYS A 30 26.52 6.00 -16.44
N ARG A 31 25.93 5.38 -17.47
CA ARG A 31 25.01 6.05 -18.40
C ARG A 31 23.74 6.53 -17.67
N ASN A 32 23.13 5.68 -16.86
CA ASN A 32 21.95 6.02 -16.06
C ASN A 32 22.27 7.13 -15.06
N GLU A 33 23.43 7.08 -14.39
CA GLU A 33 23.88 8.13 -13.48
C GLU A 33 24.03 9.49 -14.20
N LYS A 34 24.65 9.50 -15.39
CA LYS A 34 24.79 10.70 -16.23
C LYS A 34 23.43 11.28 -16.60
N MET A 35 22.46 10.44 -16.97
CA MET A 35 21.08 10.88 -17.28
C MET A 35 20.37 11.48 -16.06
N ILE A 36 20.48 10.85 -14.89
CA ILE A 36 19.82 11.34 -13.66
C ILE A 36 20.42 12.68 -13.21
N ARG A 37 21.75 12.83 -13.31
CA ARG A 37 22.40 14.13 -13.02
C ARG A 37 21.96 15.20 -14.00
N ALA A 38 21.89 14.88 -15.30
CA ALA A 38 21.38 15.80 -16.30
C ALA A 38 19.92 16.22 -16.02
N MET A 39 19.05 15.31 -15.55
CA MET A 39 17.70 15.68 -15.12
C MET A 39 17.71 16.62 -13.91
N ALA A 40 18.57 16.36 -12.92
CA ALA A 40 18.73 17.21 -11.76
C ALA A 40 19.22 18.63 -12.12
N ASP A 41 19.95 18.78 -13.21
CA ASP A 41 20.42 20.07 -13.71
C ASP A 41 19.35 20.85 -14.49
N ASN A 42 18.38 20.16 -15.10
CA ASN A 42 17.30 20.77 -15.88
C ASN A 42 15.96 20.84 -15.12
N THR A 43 16.02 20.67 -13.81
CA THR A 43 14.82 20.70 -12.99
C THR A 43 14.23 22.13 -12.98
N PRO A 44 12.91 22.30 -13.18
CA PRO A 44 12.30 23.62 -13.25
C PRO A 44 12.51 24.46 -11.99
N GLU A 45 12.45 25.79 -12.12
CA GLU A 45 12.73 26.78 -11.06
C GLU A 45 12.08 26.45 -9.71
N TRP A 46 10.81 26.04 -9.74
CA TRP A 46 10.03 25.71 -8.54
C TRP A 46 10.54 24.47 -7.79
N LEU A 47 11.38 23.63 -8.40
CA LEU A 47 11.94 22.42 -7.80
C LEU A 47 13.48 22.52 -7.62
N LYS A 48 14.09 23.69 -7.81
CA LYS A 48 15.54 23.91 -7.63
C LYS A 48 16.06 23.47 -6.26
N GLY A 49 15.25 23.59 -5.21
CA GLY A 49 15.60 23.13 -3.86
C GLY A 49 15.85 21.61 -3.77
N ALA A 50 15.31 20.81 -4.69
CA ALA A 50 15.50 19.36 -4.73
C ALA A 50 16.80 18.94 -5.44
N LYS A 51 17.44 19.82 -6.21
CA LYS A 51 18.65 19.54 -7.00
C LYS A 51 19.77 18.84 -6.20
N PRO A 52 20.23 19.34 -5.03
CA PRO A 52 21.30 18.68 -4.29
C PRO A 52 20.91 17.29 -3.77
N TYR A 53 19.63 17.04 -3.51
CA TYR A 53 19.13 15.74 -3.10
C TYR A 53 19.09 14.76 -4.27
N LEU A 54 18.65 15.21 -5.45
CA LEU A 54 18.65 14.40 -6.67
C LEU A 54 20.07 14.02 -7.10
N GLN A 55 21.03 14.95 -7.02
CA GLN A 55 22.43 14.67 -7.33
C GLN A 55 23.05 13.65 -6.36
N LYS A 56 22.73 13.74 -5.06
CA LYS A 56 23.15 12.74 -4.06
C LYS A 56 22.47 11.39 -4.25
N ALA A 57 21.21 11.38 -4.70
CA ALA A 57 20.45 10.17 -4.97
C ALA A 57 20.80 9.52 -6.31
N ALA A 58 21.45 10.23 -7.24
CA ALA A 58 21.78 9.75 -8.57
C ALA A 58 22.49 8.38 -8.61
N PRO A 59 23.57 8.11 -7.83
CA PRO A 59 24.21 6.80 -7.84
C PRO A 59 23.29 5.70 -7.27
N ILE A 60 22.44 6.03 -6.29
CA ILE A 60 21.48 5.09 -5.70
C ILE A 60 20.40 4.74 -6.71
N LEU A 61 19.84 5.73 -7.41
CA LEU A 61 18.82 5.53 -8.44
C LEU A 61 19.40 4.79 -9.66
N ALA A 62 20.64 5.08 -10.06
CA ALA A 62 21.32 4.37 -11.13
C ALA A 62 21.57 2.90 -10.76
N PHE A 63 21.97 2.64 -9.51
CA PHE A 63 22.12 1.28 -8.98
C PHE A 63 20.77 0.55 -8.93
N LEU A 64 19.69 1.21 -8.49
CA LEU A 64 18.34 0.63 -8.49
C LEU A 64 17.86 0.31 -9.90
N ALA A 65 18.08 1.21 -10.87
CA ALA A 65 17.75 0.95 -12.27
C ALA A 65 18.52 -0.25 -12.82
N MET A 66 19.82 -0.33 -12.52
CA MET A 66 20.64 -1.49 -12.89
C MET A 66 20.15 -2.79 -12.23
N LEU A 67 19.75 -2.72 -10.95
CA LEU A 67 19.21 -3.87 -10.23
C LEU A 67 17.88 -4.31 -10.82
N ILE A 68 17.00 -3.38 -11.21
CA ILE A 68 15.76 -3.68 -11.91
C ILE A 68 16.05 -4.31 -13.28
N ASP A 69 16.92 -3.72 -14.10
CA ASP A 69 17.26 -4.26 -15.42
C ASP A 69 17.88 -5.66 -15.33
N THR A 70 18.69 -5.89 -14.30
CA THR A 70 19.34 -7.18 -14.06
C THR A 70 18.38 -8.20 -13.48
N ALA A 71 17.56 -7.82 -12.49
CA ALA A 71 16.66 -8.72 -11.78
C ALA A 71 15.37 -9.01 -12.54
N ALA A 72 14.84 -8.05 -13.30
CA ALA A 72 13.59 -8.18 -14.05
C ALA A 72 13.51 -9.46 -14.89
N PRO A 73 14.50 -9.82 -15.73
CA PRO A 73 14.41 -11.06 -16.50
C PRO A 73 14.34 -12.30 -15.59
N TYR A 74 15.13 -12.36 -14.50
CA TYR A 74 15.08 -13.48 -13.57
C TYR A 74 13.74 -13.56 -12.81
N VAL A 75 13.18 -12.42 -12.43
CA VAL A 75 11.87 -12.34 -11.76
C VAL A 75 10.76 -12.74 -12.74
N ILE A 76 10.82 -12.31 -13.99
CA ILE A 76 9.84 -12.69 -15.03
C ILE A 76 9.96 -14.18 -15.36
N HIS A 77 11.16 -14.69 -15.59
CA HIS A 77 11.38 -16.11 -15.86
C HIS A 77 11.02 -16.99 -14.66
N GLY A 78 11.41 -16.58 -13.46
CA GLY A 78 11.06 -17.25 -12.21
C GLY A 78 9.56 -17.25 -11.96
N SER A 79 8.86 -16.14 -12.19
CA SER A 79 7.41 -16.05 -12.03
C SER A 79 6.65 -16.84 -13.09
N ILE A 80 7.08 -16.84 -14.35
CA ILE A 80 6.50 -17.70 -15.41
C ILE A 80 6.74 -19.18 -15.08
N TRP A 81 7.94 -19.54 -14.64
CA TRP A 81 8.27 -20.92 -14.25
C TRP A 81 7.43 -21.36 -13.05
N ALA A 82 7.36 -20.52 -12.01
CA ALA A 82 6.56 -20.76 -10.82
C ALA A 82 5.08 -20.89 -11.18
N TYR A 83 4.53 -19.99 -12.02
CA TYR A 83 3.15 -20.04 -12.48
C TYR A 83 2.85 -21.34 -13.25
N LYS A 84 3.75 -21.77 -14.14
CA LYS A 84 3.60 -23.03 -14.88
C LYS A 84 3.59 -24.22 -13.92
N LYS A 85 4.52 -24.28 -12.98
CA LYS A 85 4.57 -25.33 -11.96
C LYS A 85 3.36 -25.31 -11.04
N PHE A 86 2.89 -24.12 -10.72
CA PHE A 86 1.72 -23.93 -9.89
C PHE A 86 0.46 -24.43 -10.59
N LYS A 87 0.31 -24.16 -11.90
CA LYS A 87 -0.79 -24.67 -12.73
C LYS A 87 -0.76 -26.19 -12.96
N GLU A 88 0.39 -26.84 -12.77
CA GLU A 88 0.51 -28.31 -12.81
C GLU A 88 0.04 -28.97 -11.50
N LEU A 89 -0.10 -28.21 -10.40
CA LEU A 89 -0.56 -28.74 -9.12
C LEU A 89 -2.09 -28.95 -9.16
N PRO A 90 -2.63 -29.97 -8.46
CA PRO A 90 -4.06 -30.10 -8.25
C PRO A 90 -4.59 -28.86 -7.52
N ASP A 91 -5.79 -28.40 -7.89
CA ASP A 91 -6.44 -27.20 -7.32
C ASP A 91 -6.45 -27.23 -5.77
N GLU A 92 -6.60 -28.41 -5.17
CA GLU A 92 -6.58 -28.62 -3.71
C GLU A 92 -5.24 -28.26 -3.06
N LEU A 93 -4.13 -28.53 -3.76
CA LEU A 93 -2.77 -28.33 -3.25
C LEU A 93 -2.34 -26.86 -3.39
N GLU A 94 -2.85 -26.14 -4.38
CA GLU A 94 -2.67 -24.68 -4.52
C GLU A 94 -3.16 -23.95 -3.25
N TRP A 95 -4.38 -24.26 -2.81
CA TRP A 95 -4.94 -23.66 -1.60
C TRP A 95 -4.22 -24.10 -0.33
N ALA A 96 -3.72 -25.35 -0.28
CA ALA A 96 -2.95 -25.84 0.85
C ALA A 96 -1.59 -25.12 0.97
N VAL A 97 -0.88 -24.90 -0.13
CA VAL A 97 0.39 -24.14 -0.14
C VAL A 97 0.16 -22.70 0.28
N PHE A 98 -0.91 -22.06 -0.21
CA PHE A 98 -1.30 -20.73 0.24
C PHE A 98 -1.61 -20.69 1.74
N GLY A 99 -2.34 -21.69 2.25
CA GLY A 99 -2.61 -21.86 3.68
C GLY A 99 -1.35 -22.05 4.52
N VAL A 100 -0.40 -22.87 4.06
CA VAL A 100 0.91 -23.06 4.72
C VAL A 100 1.70 -21.76 4.75
N TRP A 101 1.75 -21.03 3.64
CA TRP A 101 2.40 -19.72 3.57
C TRP A 101 1.76 -18.74 4.57
N LEU A 102 0.44 -18.69 4.65
CA LEU A 102 -0.28 -17.88 5.65
C LEU A 102 0.03 -18.30 7.11
N CYS A 103 0.24 -19.60 7.36
CA CYS A 103 0.55 -20.10 8.70
C CYS A 103 1.98 -19.76 9.15
N PHE A 104 2.97 -19.80 8.24
CA PHE A 104 4.37 -19.53 8.59
C PHE A 104 4.70 -18.04 8.69
N PHE A 105 3.97 -17.18 7.98
CA PHE A 105 4.27 -15.74 7.96
C PHE A 105 3.41 -14.90 8.92
N GLY A 106 2.44 -15.49 9.64
CA GLY A 106 1.99 -15.03 10.97
C GLY A 106 1.39 -13.61 11.12
N GLY A 107 0.08 -13.47 11.34
CA GLY A 107 -0.57 -12.47 12.23
C GLY A 107 -0.72 -11.04 11.74
N VAL A 108 0.19 -10.61 10.86
CA VAL A 108 0.07 -9.38 10.08
C VAL A 108 -0.95 -9.57 8.93
N TYR A 109 -1.40 -10.81 8.71
CA TYR A 109 -2.21 -11.22 7.57
C TYR A 109 -3.70 -10.88 7.57
N PRO A 110 -4.44 -10.62 8.68
CA PRO A 110 -5.87 -10.30 8.55
C PRO A 110 -6.08 -9.10 7.63
N VAL A 111 -5.20 -8.10 7.74
CA VAL A 111 -5.15 -6.90 6.89
C VAL A 111 -4.74 -7.25 5.45
N LEU A 112 -3.78 -8.15 5.25
CA LEU A 112 -3.32 -8.56 3.93
C LEU A 112 -4.32 -9.45 3.19
N VAL A 113 -4.93 -10.42 3.87
CA VAL A 113 -6.02 -11.24 3.36
C VAL A 113 -7.19 -10.36 2.99
N LEU A 114 -7.60 -9.45 3.87
CA LEU A 114 -8.67 -8.49 3.59
C LEU A 114 -8.32 -7.54 2.45
N THR A 115 -7.04 -7.16 2.31
CA THR A 115 -6.53 -6.39 1.15
C THR A 115 -6.70 -7.16 -0.14
N VAL A 116 -6.21 -8.41 -0.19
CA VAL A 116 -6.30 -9.26 -1.38
C VAL A 116 -7.76 -9.53 -1.71
N GLU A 117 -8.57 -9.87 -0.72
CA GLU A 117 -9.99 -10.14 -0.88
C GLU A 117 -10.75 -8.91 -1.39
N THR A 118 -10.49 -7.74 -0.80
CA THR A 118 -11.05 -6.47 -1.26
C THR A 118 -10.63 -6.19 -2.70
N PHE A 119 -9.35 -6.39 -3.02
CA PHE A 119 -8.81 -6.15 -4.35
C PHE A 119 -9.44 -7.08 -5.39
N LEU A 120 -9.59 -8.37 -5.08
CA LEU A 120 -10.30 -9.36 -5.89
C LEU A 120 -11.77 -8.97 -6.12
N MET A 121 -12.45 -8.47 -5.09
CA MET A 121 -13.87 -8.07 -5.17
C MET A 121 -14.10 -6.75 -5.91
N THR A 122 -13.19 -5.80 -5.76
CA THR A 122 -13.41 -4.41 -6.21
C THR A 122 -12.82 -4.12 -7.58
N GLY A 123 -11.72 -4.77 -7.95
CA GLY A 123 -10.96 -4.28 -9.10
C GLY A 123 -10.03 -5.25 -9.79
N TRP A 124 -9.91 -6.52 -9.39
CA TRP A 124 -8.92 -7.43 -9.99
C TRP A 124 -9.05 -7.53 -11.51
N ASP A 125 -10.23 -7.86 -12.02
CA ASP A 125 -10.43 -8.05 -13.47
C ASP A 125 -10.07 -6.80 -14.28
N GLN A 126 -10.43 -5.62 -13.77
CA GLN A 126 -10.11 -4.35 -14.41
C GLN A 126 -8.61 -4.03 -14.30
N THR A 127 -8.01 -4.31 -13.14
CA THR A 127 -6.59 -4.05 -12.88
C THR A 127 -5.71 -4.99 -13.68
N SER A 128 -6.05 -6.27 -13.78
CA SER A 128 -5.29 -7.23 -14.59
C SER A 128 -5.34 -6.86 -16.08
N ALA A 129 -6.50 -6.44 -16.57
CA ALA A 129 -6.63 -5.93 -17.94
C ALA A 129 -5.81 -4.65 -18.15
N ALA A 130 -5.85 -3.72 -17.20
CA ALA A 130 -5.08 -2.48 -17.25
C ALA A 130 -3.55 -2.74 -17.22
N ILE A 131 -3.09 -3.65 -16.36
CA ILE A 131 -1.67 -4.06 -16.29
C ILE A 131 -1.24 -4.70 -17.60
N LEU A 132 -2.07 -5.56 -18.20
CA LEU A 132 -1.78 -6.17 -19.48
C LEU A 132 -1.71 -5.13 -20.60
N GLU A 133 -2.58 -4.11 -20.60
CA GLU A 133 -2.51 -2.99 -21.53
C GLU A 133 -1.23 -2.18 -21.35
N LEU A 134 -0.84 -1.86 -20.10
CA LEU A 134 0.42 -1.16 -19.81
C LEU A 134 1.64 -1.98 -20.26
N TYR A 135 1.60 -3.30 -20.06
CA TYR A 135 2.66 -4.20 -20.51
C TYR A 135 2.77 -4.20 -22.04
N ASN A 136 1.64 -4.24 -22.75
CA ASN A 136 1.63 -4.16 -24.21
C ASN A 136 2.20 -2.83 -24.70
N GLN A 137 1.82 -1.70 -24.09
CA GLN A 137 2.40 -0.38 -24.42
C GLN A 137 3.91 -0.36 -24.15
N PHE A 138 4.34 -0.94 -23.03
CA PHE A 138 5.76 -1.06 -22.69
C PHE A 138 6.54 -1.87 -23.73
N LEU A 139 5.99 -2.98 -24.23
CA LEU A 139 6.63 -3.78 -25.28
C LEU A 139 6.81 -2.99 -26.58
N ILE A 140 5.82 -2.21 -26.99
CA ILE A 140 5.90 -1.36 -28.20
C ILE A 140 7.02 -0.31 -28.03
N VAL A 141 7.05 0.37 -26.88
CA VAL A 141 8.12 1.34 -26.55
C VAL A 141 9.49 0.67 -26.49
N GLN A 142 9.58 -0.52 -25.90
CA GLN A 142 10.84 -1.25 -25.80
C GLN A 142 11.36 -1.64 -27.19
N GLU A 143 10.50 -2.10 -28.09
CA GLU A 143 10.88 -2.42 -29.46
C GLU A 143 11.35 -1.18 -30.23
N ALA A 144 10.63 -0.06 -30.10
CA ALA A 144 11.04 1.22 -30.67
C ALA A 144 12.40 1.68 -30.11
N SER A 145 12.61 1.53 -28.79
CA SER A 145 13.88 1.89 -28.15
C SER A 145 15.03 1.01 -28.63
N LYS A 146 14.82 -0.28 -28.86
CA LYS A 146 15.86 -1.18 -29.39
C LYS A 146 16.25 -0.78 -30.81
N LYS A 147 15.26 -0.49 -31.67
CA LYS A 147 15.52 -0.01 -33.04
C LYS A 147 16.26 1.33 -33.05
N ASP A 148 15.96 2.19 -32.09
CA ASP A 148 16.64 3.48 -31.90
C ASP A 148 18.08 3.30 -31.36
N ASP A 149 18.31 2.31 -30.49
CA ASP A 149 19.65 1.99 -29.97
C ASP A 149 20.61 1.40 -31.03
N GLU A 150 20.08 0.90 -32.14
CA GLU A 150 20.83 0.33 -33.27
C GLU A 150 21.16 1.35 -34.36
N ARG A 151 20.63 2.58 -34.29
CA ARG A 151 20.89 3.62 -35.30
C ARG A 151 22.28 4.22 -35.14
N ASP A 152 22.90 4.41 -36.29
CA ASP A 152 24.18 5.06 -36.52
C ASP A 152 23.96 5.93 -37.77
N ASP A 153 23.50 7.17 -37.55
CA ASP A 153 23.05 8.05 -38.62
C ASP A 153 24.23 8.75 -39.33
N ASP A 154 25.40 8.84 -38.70
CA ASP A 154 26.62 9.46 -39.25
C ASP A 154 27.60 8.45 -39.88
N GLY A 155 27.40 7.16 -39.65
CA GLY A 155 28.16 6.06 -40.23
C GLY A 155 29.59 5.97 -39.69
N ASP A 156 29.84 6.51 -38.49
CA ASP A 156 31.16 6.49 -37.86
C ASP A 156 31.49 5.16 -37.15
N GLY A 157 30.50 4.24 -37.08
CA GLY A 157 30.62 2.93 -36.46
C GLY A 157 30.35 2.93 -34.95
N ILE A 158 30.00 4.07 -34.35
CA ILE A 158 29.63 4.24 -32.95
C ILE A 158 28.15 4.65 -32.89
N ARG A 159 27.35 3.86 -32.18
CA ARG A 159 25.91 4.13 -32.00
C ARG A 159 25.65 5.54 -31.46
N ASP A 160 24.71 6.26 -32.08
CA ASP A 160 24.27 7.60 -31.69
C ASP A 160 24.03 7.74 -30.17
N VAL A 161 23.43 6.71 -29.56
CA VAL A 161 23.07 6.69 -28.14
C VAL A 161 24.30 6.76 -27.22
N ASP A 162 25.46 6.28 -27.67
CA ASP A 162 26.67 6.29 -26.87
C ASP A 162 27.44 7.63 -27.01
N GLN A 163 27.25 8.35 -28.11
CA GLN A 163 27.90 9.65 -28.37
C GLN A 163 27.21 10.83 -27.67
N ARG A 164 25.87 10.79 -27.59
CA ARG A 164 25.04 11.91 -27.11
C ARG A 164 25.28 12.27 -25.63
N SER A 165 25.03 13.54 -25.30
CA SER A 165 25.00 13.98 -23.90
C SER A 165 23.91 13.24 -23.12
N GLY A 166 24.11 13.04 -21.81
CA GLY A 166 23.10 12.39 -20.96
C GLY A 166 21.75 13.13 -20.96
N LYS A 167 21.79 14.46 -21.15
CA LYS A 167 20.61 15.30 -21.32
C LYS A 167 19.89 15.02 -22.65
N GLU A 168 20.65 15.02 -23.74
CA GLU A 168 20.12 14.79 -25.09
C GLU A 168 19.53 13.40 -25.21
N ASN A 169 20.22 12.38 -24.67
CA ASN A 169 19.71 11.02 -24.61
C ASN A 169 18.41 10.91 -23.82
N PHE A 170 18.31 11.56 -22.66
CA PHE A 170 17.05 11.54 -21.91
C PHE A 170 15.91 12.21 -22.67
N THR A 171 16.14 13.41 -23.21
CA THR A 171 15.11 14.13 -23.98
C THR A 171 14.69 13.33 -25.21
N HIS A 172 15.65 12.71 -25.91
CA HIS A 172 15.37 11.87 -27.08
C HIS A 172 14.59 10.61 -26.72
N LYS A 173 14.97 9.89 -25.65
CA LYS A 173 14.22 8.70 -25.21
C LYS A 173 12.83 9.06 -24.68
N MET A 174 12.69 10.20 -24.02
CA MET A 174 11.38 10.73 -23.60
C MET A 174 10.52 11.10 -24.82
N ASP A 175 11.10 11.76 -25.82
CA ASP A 175 10.41 12.06 -27.08
C ASP A 175 9.99 10.78 -27.82
N LEU A 176 10.86 9.79 -27.89
CA LEU A 176 10.55 8.47 -28.45
C LEU A 176 9.40 7.80 -27.69
N PHE A 177 9.41 7.86 -26.37
CA PHE A 177 8.31 7.36 -25.53
C PHE A 177 7.01 8.09 -25.82
N LEU A 178 7.02 9.43 -25.84
CA LEU A 178 5.83 10.25 -26.09
C LEU A 178 5.27 10.07 -27.51
N LYS A 179 6.12 9.79 -28.50
CA LYS A 179 5.72 9.50 -29.89
C LYS A 179 5.13 8.09 -30.04
N THR A 180 5.68 7.12 -29.31
CA THR A 180 5.35 5.70 -29.49
C THR A 180 4.18 5.25 -28.62
N ALA A 181 4.10 5.78 -27.39
CA ALA A 181 3.11 5.35 -26.41
C ALA A 181 1.77 6.08 -26.57
N ASP A 182 0.66 5.35 -26.48
CA ASP A 182 -0.66 5.98 -26.48
C ASP A 182 -0.98 6.59 -25.10
N PRO A 183 -1.06 7.93 -24.97
CA PRO A 183 -1.27 8.58 -23.70
C PRO A 183 -2.64 8.26 -23.08
N LYS A 184 -3.68 8.02 -23.91
CA LYS A 184 -5.03 7.73 -23.41
C LYS A 184 -5.08 6.35 -22.76
N LYS A 185 -4.41 5.37 -23.37
CA LYS A 185 -4.31 4.01 -22.84
C LYS A 185 -3.53 3.96 -21.54
N ILE A 186 -2.37 4.63 -21.50
CA ILE A 186 -1.55 4.71 -20.27
C ILE A 186 -2.34 5.40 -19.16
N GLN A 187 -2.95 6.56 -19.43
CA GLN A 187 -3.70 7.31 -18.42
C GLN A 187 -4.89 6.50 -17.90
N SER A 188 -5.65 5.85 -18.80
CA SER A 188 -6.80 5.04 -18.42
C SER A 188 -6.37 3.85 -17.56
N ALA A 189 -5.35 3.09 -17.99
CA ALA A 189 -4.86 1.94 -17.26
C ALA A 189 -4.25 2.32 -15.90
N ALA A 190 -3.44 3.38 -15.86
CA ALA A 190 -2.90 3.91 -14.61
C ALA A 190 -4.02 4.35 -13.66
N GLY A 191 -5.05 5.03 -14.17
CA GLY A 191 -6.22 5.44 -13.39
C GLY A 191 -6.94 4.27 -12.73
N VAL A 192 -7.12 3.16 -13.46
CA VAL A 192 -7.71 1.92 -12.91
C VAL A 192 -6.85 1.35 -11.78
N VAL A 193 -5.53 1.25 -11.99
CA VAL A 193 -4.59 0.75 -10.97
C VAL A 193 -4.62 1.64 -9.71
N PHE A 194 -4.57 2.97 -9.88
CA PHE A 194 -4.64 3.92 -8.77
C PHE A 194 -5.96 3.82 -8.00
N ASN A 195 -7.08 3.71 -8.71
CA ASN A 195 -8.39 3.58 -8.07
C ASN A 195 -8.50 2.29 -7.26
N ALA A 196 -8.00 1.17 -7.79
CA ALA A 196 -7.98 -0.11 -7.07
C ALA A 196 -7.08 -0.03 -5.81
N TRP A 197 -5.93 0.64 -5.92
CA TRP A 197 -5.07 0.90 -4.76
C TRP A 197 -5.76 1.77 -3.69
N PHE A 198 -6.40 2.87 -4.09
CA PHE A 198 -7.12 3.72 -3.14
C PHE A 198 -8.32 3.00 -2.50
N ALA A 199 -9.02 2.14 -3.25
CA ALA A 199 -10.11 1.32 -2.70
C ALA A 199 -9.60 0.39 -1.59
N VAL A 200 -8.46 -0.27 -1.82
CA VAL A 200 -7.79 -1.10 -0.79
C VAL A 200 -7.41 -0.25 0.43
N VAL A 201 -6.74 0.88 0.25
CA VAL A 201 -6.32 1.76 1.36
C VAL A 201 -7.53 2.26 2.16
N ALA A 202 -8.64 2.59 1.50
CA ALA A 202 -9.86 3.03 2.16
C ALA A 202 -10.43 1.91 3.05
N VAL A 203 -10.51 0.69 2.53
CA VAL A 203 -11.02 -0.46 3.28
C VAL A 203 -10.11 -0.81 4.47
N LEU A 204 -8.79 -0.76 4.28
CA LEU A 204 -7.84 -0.95 5.37
C LEU A 204 -8.00 0.07 6.50
N ARG A 205 -8.22 1.34 6.16
CA ARG A 205 -8.45 2.39 7.16
C ARG A 205 -9.75 2.16 7.92
N VAL A 206 -10.81 1.74 7.23
CA VAL A 206 -12.11 1.44 7.85
C VAL A 206 -11.99 0.28 8.83
N GLU A 207 -11.35 -0.82 8.44
CA GLU A 207 -11.18 -1.98 9.31
C GLU A 207 -10.25 -1.70 10.49
N PHE A 208 -9.17 -0.93 10.27
CA PHE A 208 -8.31 -0.48 11.36
C PHE A 208 -9.06 0.40 12.37
N ALA A 209 -9.87 1.34 11.88
CA ALA A 209 -10.67 2.22 12.74
C ALA A 209 -11.72 1.43 13.54
N LYS A 210 -12.44 0.50 12.90
CA LYS A 210 -13.43 -0.37 13.58
C LYS A 210 -12.77 -1.22 14.67
N THR A 211 -11.65 -1.85 14.35
CA THR A 211 -10.94 -2.74 15.30
C THR A 211 -10.38 -1.93 16.48
N THR A 212 -9.85 -0.73 16.21
CA THR A 212 -9.36 0.19 17.25
C THR A 212 -10.50 0.63 18.18
N ALA A 213 -11.64 1.04 17.61
CA ALA A 213 -12.81 1.46 18.38
C ALA A 213 -13.35 0.32 19.26
N LEU A 214 -13.45 -0.89 18.69
CA LEU A 214 -13.83 -2.09 19.43
C LEU A 214 -12.85 -2.39 20.58
N GLY A 215 -11.54 -2.31 20.33
CA GLY A 215 -10.52 -2.54 21.35
C GLY A 215 -10.58 -1.55 22.51
N VAL A 216 -10.81 -0.27 22.22
CA VAL A 216 -11.01 0.75 23.26
C VAL A 216 -12.27 0.48 24.06
N ALA A 217 -13.39 0.13 23.41
CA ALA A 217 -14.64 -0.18 24.09
C ALA A 217 -14.51 -1.39 25.04
N ILE A 218 -13.89 -2.48 24.58
CA ILE A 218 -13.59 -3.67 25.40
C ILE A 218 -12.68 -3.29 26.56
N GLY A 219 -11.65 -2.49 26.31
CA GLY A 219 -10.70 -2.07 27.34
C GLY A 219 -11.32 -1.20 28.43
N ASP A 220 -12.18 -0.26 28.05
CA ASP A 220 -12.89 0.60 29.02
C ASP A 220 -13.91 -0.22 29.83
N ALA A 221 -14.61 -1.18 29.22
CA ALA A 221 -15.49 -2.11 29.94
C ALA A 221 -14.72 -3.03 30.90
N THR A 222 -13.55 -3.52 30.46
CA THR A 222 -12.64 -4.34 31.27
C THR A 222 -12.12 -3.55 32.47
N PHE A 223 -11.67 -2.31 32.26
CA PHE A 223 -11.21 -1.44 33.34
C PHE A 223 -12.31 -1.16 34.36
N LYS A 224 -13.55 -0.91 33.91
CA LYS A 224 -14.69 -0.68 34.82
C LYS A 224 -14.97 -1.88 35.74
N THR A 225 -14.73 -3.09 35.24
CA THR A 225 -14.99 -4.35 35.95
C THR A 225 -13.83 -4.73 36.86
N ILE A 226 -12.62 -4.80 36.29
CA ILE A 226 -11.42 -5.29 36.97
C ILE A 226 -10.74 -4.18 37.79
N GLY A 227 -10.82 -2.93 37.34
CA GLY A 227 -10.19 -1.79 38.01
C GLY A 227 -10.71 -1.55 39.43
N ARG A 228 -11.94 -1.97 39.73
CA ARG A 228 -12.48 -1.93 41.11
C ARG A 228 -11.69 -2.81 42.09
N VAL A 229 -11.02 -3.85 41.59
CA VAL A 229 -10.23 -4.80 42.39
C VAL A 229 -8.75 -4.48 42.28
N ILE A 230 -8.24 -4.24 41.07
CA ILE A 230 -6.79 -4.04 40.86
C ILE A 230 -6.29 -2.70 41.42
N VAL A 231 -7.05 -1.61 41.26
CA VAL A 231 -6.61 -0.28 41.70
C VAL A 231 -6.35 -0.24 43.21
N PRO A 232 -7.27 -0.67 44.11
CA PRO A 232 -6.99 -0.62 45.55
C PRO A 232 -5.84 -1.52 45.99
N ILE A 233 -5.66 -2.69 45.35
CA ILE A 233 -4.52 -3.58 45.65
C ILE A 233 -3.21 -2.89 45.28
N CYS A 234 -3.13 -2.31 44.09
CA CYS A 234 -1.94 -1.59 43.63
C CYS A 234 -1.66 -0.34 44.48
N ASP A 235 -2.69 0.36 44.96
CA ASP A 235 -2.53 1.54 45.83
C ASP A 235 -1.91 1.17 47.19
N VAL A 236 -2.22 -0.01 47.75
CA VAL A 236 -1.59 -0.51 49.00
C VAL A 236 -0.15 -0.96 48.77
N CYS A 237 0.16 -1.52 47.60
CA CYS A 237 1.50 -2.02 47.30
C CYS A 237 2.50 -0.93 46.87
N MET A 238 2.01 0.22 46.38
CA MET A 238 2.85 1.26 45.80
C MET A 238 3.15 2.39 46.80
N PRO A 239 4.37 2.97 46.79
CA PRO A 239 4.66 4.16 47.58
C PRO A 239 3.74 5.33 47.19
N GLU A 240 3.35 6.14 48.17
CA GLU A 240 2.39 7.25 48.04
C GLU A 240 2.74 8.22 46.88
N LYS A 241 4.04 8.42 46.62
CA LYS A 241 4.55 9.23 45.51
C LYS A 241 4.09 8.76 44.13
N TYR A 242 3.88 7.45 43.94
CA TYR A 242 3.56 6.82 42.67
C TYR A 242 2.10 6.35 42.57
N ALA A 243 1.37 6.26 43.68
CA ALA A 243 -0.05 5.83 43.71
C ALA A 243 -0.93 6.60 42.70
N LYS A 244 -0.66 7.89 42.48
CA LYS A 244 -1.37 8.71 41.48
C LYS A 244 -1.33 8.19 40.04
N TRP A 245 -0.33 7.38 39.68
CA TRP A 245 -0.18 6.81 38.33
C TRP A 245 -0.91 5.47 38.18
N VAL A 246 -1.26 4.80 39.27
CA VAL A 246 -1.92 3.48 39.28
C VAL A 246 -3.20 3.46 38.42
N PRO A 247 -4.18 4.37 38.60
CA PRO A 247 -5.40 4.32 37.79
C PRO A 247 -5.13 4.59 36.30
N MET A 248 -4.14 5.42 35.98
CA MET A 248 -3.73 5.69 34.61
C MET A 248 -3.13 4.42 33.98
N VAL A 249 -2.13 3.81 34.62
CA VAL A 249 -1.47 2.59 34.12
C VAL A 249 -2.46 1.45 34.00
N ALA A 250 -3.30 1.22 35.01
CA ALA A 250 -4.33 0.18 34.96
C ALA A 250 -5.31 0.38 33.80
N LYS A 251 -5.72 1.62 33.51
CA LYS A 251 -6.57 1.94 32.36
C LYS A 251 -5.86 1.70 31.03
N TYR A 252 -4.58 2.08 30.92
CA TYR A 252 -3.78 1.80 29.72
C TYR A 252 -3.60 0.30 29.49
N MET A 253 -3.31 -0.47 30.54
CA MET A 253 -3.19 -1.93 30.46
C MET A 253 -4.50 -2.59 30.05
N ALA A 254 -5.63 -2.14 30.60
CA ALA A 254 -6.95 -2.64 30.21
C ALA A 254 -7.27 -2.31 28.74
N ARG A 255 -6.90 -1.13 28.25
CA ARG A 255 -7.04 -0.76 26.82
C ARG A 255 -6.12 -1.55 25.90
N ALA A 256 -4.87 -1.79 26.31
CA ALA A 256 -3.94 -2.64 25.57
C ALA A 256 -4.48 -4.08 25.47
N PHE A 257 -5.01 -4.61 26.58
CA PHE A 257 -5.69 -5.91 26.60
C PHE A 257 -6.94 -5.93 25.71
N GLY A 258 -7.77 -4.90 25.78
CA GLY A 258 -8.92 -4.75 24.89
C GLY A 258 -8.53 -4.71 23.41
N MET A 259 -7.45 -4.01 23.07
CA MET A 259 -6.89 -3.99 21.71
C MET A 259 -6.43 -5.37 21.26
N TYR A 260 -5.71 -6.09 22.13
CA TYR A 260 -5.29 -7.47 21.87
C TYR A 260 -6.49 -8.39 21.59
N LEU A 261 -7.53 -8.34 22.44
CA LEU A 261 -8.76 -9.11 22.22
C LEU A 261 -9.49 -8.72 20.94
N ALA A 262 -9.58 -7.43 20.62
CA ALA A 262 -10.24 -6.98 19.40
C ALA A 262 -9.50 -7.48 18.14
N TRP A 263 -8.17 -7.42 18.13
CA TRP A 263 -7.36 -7.94 17.01
C TRP A 263 -7.52 -9.45 16.87
N THR A 264 -7.60 -10.14 18.00
CA THR A 264 -7.83 -11.57 18.09
C THR A 264 -9.21 -11.96 17.54
N LEU A 265 -10.26 -11.23 17.91
CA LEU A 265 -11.62 -11.43 17.39
C LEU A 265 -11.68 -11.15 15.89
N GLN A 266 -11.03 -10.08 15.42
CA GLN A 266 -10.95 -9.76 13.99
C GLN A 266 -10.27 -10.89 13.21
N ALA A 267 -9.18 -11.45 13.74
CA ALA A 267 -8.50 -12.59 13.13
C ALA A 267 -9.41 -13.83 13.04
N VAL A 268 -10.19 -14.10 14.08
CA VAL A 268 -11.20 -15.18 14.08
C VAL A 268 -12.27 -14.93 13.02
N ILE A 269 -12.81 -13.71 12.92
CA ILE A 269 -13.82 -13.35 11.91
C ILE A 269 -13.24 -13.51 10.49
N SER A 270 -12.01 -13.05 10.24
CA SER A 270 -11.32 -13.24 8.95
C SER A 270 -11.10 -14.72 8.63
N ALA A 271 -10.75 -15.54 9.62
CA ALA A 271 -10.62 -16.98 9.48
C ALA A 271 -11.96 -17.63 9.06
N PHE A 272 -13.05 -17.27 9.74
CA PHE A 272 -14.39 -17.75 9.40
C PHE A 272 -14.82 -17.33 8.00
N HIS A 273 -14.64 -16.06 7.63
CA HIS A 273 -14.96 -15.58 6.28
C HIS A 273 -14.16 -16.29 5.19
N SER A 274 -12.88 -16.58 5.45
CA SER A 274 -12.03 -17.36 4.54
C SER A 274 -12.52 -18.80 4.40
N GLY A 275 -12.97 -19.42 5.49
CA GLY A 275 -13.54 -20.77 5.48
C GLY A 275 -14.87 -20.87 4.72
N ILE A 276 -15.75 -19.87 4.84
CA ILE A 276 -17.07 -19.87 4.17
C ILE A 276 -16.95 -19.72 2.65
N ARG A 277 -15.91 -19.04 2.15
CA ARG A 277 -15.71 -18.82 0.71
C ARG A 277 -15.06 -20.00 -0.03
N GLY A 278 -14.78 -21.11 0.65
CA GLY A 278 -14.30 -22.33 0.00
C GLY A 278 -12.78 -22.52 -0.01
N GLY A 279 -12.02 -21.71 0.73
CA GLY A 279 -10.65 -22.11 1.09
C GLY A 279 -10.71 -23.36 1.99
N PRO A 280 -9.67 -24.23 2.02
CA PRO A 280 -9.63 -25.44 2.83
C PRO A 280 -9.65 -25.09 4.34
N GLY A 281 -10.85 -24.80 4.83
CA GLY A 281 -11.18 -24.34 6.17
C GLY A 281 -10.75 -25.24 7.34
N PRO A 282 -10.53 -26.56 7.19
CA PRO A 282 -10.05 -27.38 8.30
C PRO A 282 -8.62 -27.03 8.76
N ILE A 283 -7.79 -26.46 7.87
CA ILE A 283 -6.37 -26.21 8.15
C ILE A 283 -6.23 -24.94 9.00
N PHE A 284 -6.90 -23.85 8.63
CA PHE A 284 -6.78 -22.58 9.36
C PHE A 284 -7.37 -22.65 10.78
N ILE A 285 -8.46 -23.39 10.97
CA ILE A 285 -9.08 -23.61 12.29
C ILE A 285 -8.16 -24.45 13.21
N ARG A 286 -7.36 -25.37 12.64
CA ARG A 286 -6.40 -26.19 13.40
C ARG A 286 -5.16 -25.42 13.87
N PHE A 287 -4.77 -24.34 13.17
CA PHE A 287 -3.63 -23.49 13.55
C PHE A 287 -4.01 -22.30 14.45
N LEU A 288 -5.31 -22.03 14.61
CA LEU A 288 -5.84 -21.02 15.52
C LEU A 288 -5.24 -21.09 16.95
N PRO A 289 -5.14 -22.25 17.63
CA PRO A 289 -4.53 -22.32 18.96
C PRO A 289 -3.02 -22.03 18.97
N PHE A 290 -2.30 -22.34 17.89
CA PHE A 290 -0.86 -22.04 17.76
C PHE A 290 -0.63 -20.52 17.72
N PHE A 291 -1.53 -19.80 17.05
CA PHE A 291 -1.55 -18.34 16.99
C PHE A 291 -1.79 -17.67 18.35
N PHE A 292 -2.74 -18.18 19.13
CA PHE A 292 -3.10 -17.59 20.42
C PHE A 292 -2.04 -17.82 21.50
N LEU A 293 -1.29 -18.93 21.45
CA LEU A 293 -0.32 -19.30 22.47
C LEU A 293 1.10 -18.76 22.22
N LEU A 294 1.55 -18.68 20.95
CA LEU A 294 2.92 -18.26 20.63
C LEU A 294 3.08 -16.76 20.40
N ASP A 295 2.06 -16.08 19.87
CA ASP A 295 2.17 -14.67 19.48
C ASP A 295 2.35 -13.69 20.66
N PRO A 296 1.73 -13.90 21.85
CA PRO A 296 2.00 -13.05 23.01
C PRO A 296 3.44 -13.16 23.50
N LEU A 297 4.02 -14.37 23.47
CA LEU A 297 5.41 -14.61 23.89
C LEU A 297 6.40 -14.02 22.88
N LEU A 298 6.17 -14.22 21.58
CA LEU A 298 6.97 -13.63 20.51
C LEU A 298 6.86 -12.10 20.49
N SER A 299 5.68 -11.54 20.72
CA SER A 299 5.47 -10.10 20.85
C SER A 299 6.18 -9.53 22.08
N PHE A 300 6.15 -10.22 23.23
CA PHE A 300 6.92 -9.83 24.42
C PHE A 300 8.43 -9.89 24.20
N LEU A 301 8.91 -10.92 23.50
CA LEU A 301 10.32 -11.06 23.10
C LEU A 301 10.72 -9.96 22.12
N TYR A 302 9.89 -9.68 21.12
CA TYR A 302 10.14 -8.66 20.12
C TYR A 302 10.18 -7.26 20.74
N ILE A 303 9.21 -6.91 21.59
CA ILE A 303 9.20 -5.64 22.33
C ILE A 303 10.41 -5.55 23.27
N SER A 304 10.77 -6.65 23.97
CA SER A 304 11.97 -6.68 24.82
C SER A 304 13.25 -6.47 24.04
N ILE A 305 13.40 -7.10 22.86
CA ILE A 305 14.55 -6.92 21.97
C ILE A 305 14.57 -5.48 21.44
N TYR A 306 13.43 -4.93 21.03
CA TYR A 306 13.32 -3.57 20.50
C TYR A 306 13.69 -2.51 21.54
N PHE A 307 13.25 -2.66 22.80
CA PHE A 307 13.66 -1.78 23.90
C PHE A 307 15.14 -1.95 24.27
N ARG A 308 15.69 -3.15 24.16
CA ARG A 308 17.11 -3.42 24.44
C ARG A 308 18.05 -2.86 23.38
N PHE A 309 17.56 -2.62 22.16
CA PHE A 309 18.30 -2.07 21.03
C PHE A 309 18.02 -0.60 20.72
N GLN A 310 17.16 0.09 21.48
CA GLN A 310 17.07 1.55 21.42
C GLN A 310 18.37 2.17 21.98
N PRO A 311 19.23 2.78 21.15
CA PRO A 311 20.43 3.42 21.66
C PRO A 311 20.02 4.59 22.56
N SER A 312 20.56 4.63 23.78
CA SER A 312 20.30 5.62 24.83
C SER A 312 20.83 7.03 24.53
N SER A 313 20.94 7.41 23.25
CA SER A 313 21.65 8.61 22.78
C SER A 313 20.80 9.89 22.75
N ILE A 314 19.65 9.96 23.43
CA ILE A 314 18.82 11.17 23.47
C ILE A 314 18.47 11.57 24.92
N ILE A 315 19.46 11.66 25.80
CA ILE A 315 19.38 12.53 26.98
C ILE A 315 20.78 13.16 27.20
N THR A 316 21.20 14.05 26.31
CA THR A 316 22.18 15.08 26.68
C THR A 316 21.40 16.36 26.93
N SER A 317 21.27 16.73 28.20
CA SER A 317 20.65 17.96 28.66
C SER A 317 21.45 19.17 28.17
N ASN A 318 21.02 19.76 27.05
CA ASN A 318 21.42 21.12 26.72
C ASN A 318 20.52 22.09 27.48
N HIS A 319 21.05 22.66 28.56
CA HIS A 319 20.50 23.85 29.19
C HIS A 319 20.32 24.97 28.15
N PRO A 320 19.13 25.55 27.98
CA PRO A 320 18.98 26.77 27.20
C PRO A 320 19.63 27.93 27.97
N LYS A 321 20.60 28.58 27.33
CA LYS A 321 21.16 29.86 27.78
C LYS A 321 20.02 30.89 27.83
N SER A 322 19.97 31.61 28.94
CA SER A 322 19.13 32.77 29.22
C SER A 322 19.05 33.74 28.04
N PHE A 323 17.84 34.00 27.53
CA PHE A 323 17.56 35.14 26.64
C PHE A 323 17.49 36.44 27.44
N PRO A 324 17.94 37.58 26.87
CA PRO A 324 17.88 38.88 27.52
C PRO A 324 16.45 39.45 27.56
N ASN A 325 16.17 40.14 28.66
CA ASN A 325 14.90 40.80 28.97
C ASN A 325 14.48 41.82 27.89
N HIS A 326 13.29 41.64 27.31
CA HIS A 326 12.59 42.71 26.61
C HIS A 326 11.84 43.61 27.62
N PRO A 327 11.81 44.95 27.41
CA PRO A 327 11.09 45.87 28.29
C PRO A 327 9.57 45.72 28.13
N LYS A 328 8.88 45.70 29.27
CA LYS A 328 7.42 45.61 29.40
C LYS A 328 6.75 46.86 28.81
N SER A 329 5.80 46.66 27.90
CA SER A 329 4.84 47.70 27.51
C SER A 329 3.70 47.77 28.54
N PRO A 330 3.03 48.94 28.71
CA PRO A 330 2.02 49.13 29.76
C PRO A 330 0.69 48.50 29.35
N GLN A 331 0.17 47.58 30.18
CA GLN A 331 -1.21 47.11 30.10
C GLN A 331 -2.16 48.25 30.48
N LYS A 332 -2.93 48.76 29.52
CA LYS A 332 -4.13 49.56 29.77
C LYS A 332 -5.25 48.62 30.24
N HIS A 333 -5.71 48.83 31.47
CA HIS A 333 -6.96 48.27 31.99
C HIS A 333 -8.14 48.80 31.15
N VAL A 334 -8.83 47.90 30.46
CA VAL A 334 -10.15 48.17 29.87
C VAL A 334 -11.18 47.46 30.75
N ASN A 335 -11.92 48.26 31.51
CA ASN A 335 -13.11 47.84 32.25
C ASN A 335 -14.16 47.34 31.26
N SER A 336 -14.65 46.11 31.47
CA SER A 336 -15.82 45.58 30.78
C SER A 336 -17.02 45.61 31.74
N SER A 337 -17.94 46.53 31.48
CA SER A 337 -19.30 46.48 32.03
C SER A 337 -20.11 45.41 31.27
N PRO A 338 -21.00 44.66 31.96
CA PRO A 338 -21.90 43.71 31.31
C PRO A 338 -23.21 44.44 31.00
N ASN A 339 -23.55 44.59 29.72
CA ASN A 339 -24.93 44.69 29.19
C ASN A 339 -24.88 45.07 27.70
N LEU A 340 -25.89 44.60 26.96
CA LEU A 340 -26.15 44.79 25.52
C LEU A 340 -25.50 43.82 24.53
N ILE A 341 -26.00 42.58 24.47
CA ILE A 341 -26.24 41.90 23.18
C ILE A 341 -27.57 41.14 23.28
N HIS A 342 -28.68 41.86 23.12
CA HIS A 342 -29.95 41.30 22.67
C HIS A 342 -30.33 42.07 21.40
N LYS A 343 -30.73 41.33 20.35
CA LYS A 343 -31.10 41.74 18.98
C LYS A 343 -29.94 41.69 17.97
N ILE A 344 -29.93 40.64 17.16
CA ILE A 344 -30.16 40.64 15.70
C ILE A 344 -30.03 39.15 15.27
N ILE A 345 -31.14 38.43 15.31
CA ILE A 345 -31.34 37.22 14.50
C ILE A 345 -32.77 37.34 13.97
N PRO A 346 -32.99 37.53 12.66
CA PRO A 346 -34.34 37.50 12.10
C PRO A 346 -34.90 36.07 12.15
N PRO A 347 -36.21 35.90 12.35
CA PRO A 347 -36.84 34.58 12.36
C PRO A 347 -36.77 33.93 10.98
N PRO A 348 -36.69 32.58 10.90
CA PRO A 348 -36.73 31.86 9.63
C PRO A 348 -38.09 32.03 8.95
N SER A 349 -38.06 32.36 7.67
CA SER A 349 -39.24 32.46 6.81
C SER A 349 -39.95 31.12 6.66
N PRO A 350 -41.30 31.09 6.54
CA PRO A 350 -42.05 29.86 6.38
C PRO A 350 -41.77 29.21 5.01
N LEU A 351 -41.41 27.93 5.04
CA LEU A 351 -41.24 27.08 3.87
C LEU A 351 -42.58 26.91 3.14
N SER A 352 -42.62 27.31 1.87
CA SER A 352 -43.72 27.05 0.95
C SER A 352 -43.74 25.57 0.52
N PRO A 353 -44.91 24.91 0.45
CA PRO A 353 -45.02 23.50 0.08
C PRO A 353 -45.15 23.36 -1.43
N HIS A 354 -44.02 23.28 -2.14
CA HIS A 354 -43.99 22.77 -3.51
C HIS A 354 -43.07 21.56 -3.59
N HIS A 355 -43.61 20.40 -3.20
CA HIS A 355 -43.09 19.11 -3.62
C HIS A 355 -43.58 18.82 -5.04
N PRO A 356 -42.69 18.63 -6.03
CA PRO A 356 -43.03 17.84 -7.19
C PRO A 356 -43.17 16.38 -6.73
N ARG A 357 -44.36 15.81 -6.93
CA ARG A 357 -44.62 14.37 -6.83
C ARG A 357 -43.68 13.65 -7.80
N PHE A 358 -42.62 13.05 -7.29
CA PHE A 358 -41.94 11.97 -8.00
C PHE A 358 -42.86 10.76 -7.95
N HIS A 359 -43.53 10.48 -9.07
CA HIS A 359 -44.20 9.21 -9.30
C HIS A 359 -43.16 8.09 -9.20
N GLY A 360 -43.44 7.13 -8.31
CA GLY A 360 -42.68 5.91 -8.18
C GLY A 360 -42.67 5.11 -9.47
N GLY A 361 -41.49 4.99 -10.06
CA GLY A 361 -41.16 4.04 -11.12
C GLY A 361 -40.24 2.94 -10.59
N THR A 362 -40.64 2.26 -9.53
CA THR A 362 -39.95 1.06 -9.02
C THR A 362 -40.55 -0.20 -9.65
N HIS A 363 -40.42 -0.34 -10.97
CA HIS A 363 -40.57 -1.63 -11.67
C HIS A 363 -39.79 -1.53 -12.99
N GLY A 364 -38.59 -2.11 -13.04
CA GLY A 364 -37.86 -2.15 -14.33
C GLY A 364 -36.41 -2.62 -14.34
N LEU A 365 -35.70 -2.69 -13.21
CA LEU A 365 -34.27 -3.07 -13.19
C LEU A 365 -33.95 -4.46 -12.61
N GLY A 366 -34.96 -5.20 -12.16
CA GLY A 366 -34.77 -6.53 -11.56
C GLY A 366 -34.58 -7.69 -12.53
N LEU A 367 -34.96 -7.53 -13.81
CA LEU A 367 -34.95 -8.63 -14.80
C LEU A 367 -33.73 -8.61 -15.73
N GLN A 368 -33.23 -7.44 -16.14
CA GLN A 368 -32.02 -7.38 -16.98
C GLN A 368 -30.75 -7.80 -16.23
N GLY A 369 -30.64 -7.48 -14.94
CA GLY A 369 -29.51 -7.90 -14.11
C GLY A 369 -29.47 -9.41 -13.85
N LYS A 370 -30.64 -10.02 -13.58
CA LYS A 370 -30.75 -11.48 -13.38
C LYS A 370 -30.51 -12.27 -14.66
N ALA A 371 -31.00 -11.79 -15.81
CA ALA A 371 -30.74 -12.41 -17.10
C ALA A 371 -29.25 -12.40 -17.45
N ARG A 372 -28.54 -11.30 -17.18
CA ARG A 372 -27.09 -11.20 -17.42
C ARG A 372 -26.27 -12.12 -16.50
N TRP A 373 -26.70 -12.30 -15.25
CA TRP A 373 -26.04 -13.22 -14.31
C TRP A 373 -26.30 -14.70 -14.64
N GLN A 374 -27.51 -15.05 -15.06
CA GLN A 374 -27.84 -16.41 -15.51
C GLN A 374 -27.14 -16.77 -16.82
N GLU A 375 -26.95 -15.82 -17.74
CA GLU A 375 -26.20 -16.02 -18.99
C GLU A 375 -24.69 -16.25 -18.72
N VAL A 376 -24.11 -15.54 -17.74
CA VAL A 376 -22.71 -15.77 -17.32
C VAL A 376 -22.52 -17.14 -16.65
N GLN A 377 -23.49 -17.58 -15.84
CA GLN A 377 -23.49 -18.92 -15.23
C GLN A 377 -23.65 -20.02 -16.30
N ARG A 378 -24.54 -19.82 -17.29
CA ARG A 378 -24.78 -20.78 -18.37
C ARG A 378 -23.54 -20.95 -19.27
N ARG A 379 -22.72 -19.91 -19.45
CA ARG A 379 -21.45 -19.99 -20.20
C ARG A 379 -20.31 -20.72 -19.49
N ARG A 380 -20.41 -20.98 -18.18
CA ARG A 380 -19.38 -21.73 -17.41
C ARG A 380 -19.60 -23.25 -17.40
N HIS A 381 -20.76 -23.74 -17.85
CA HIS A 381 -21.12 -25.17 -17.80
C HIS A 381 -21.29 -25.82 -19.17
N LEU A 382 -20.79 -25.21 -20.25
CA LEU A 382 -20.70 -25.89 -21.54
C LEU A 382 -19.29 -26.48 -21.68
N PRO A 383 -19.18 -27.76 -22.11
CA PRO A 383 -17.91 -28.49 -22.20
C PRO A 383 -16.92 -27.88 -23.19
#